data_AF-A0A3E3ILW8-F1
#
_entry.id   AF-A0A3E3ILW8-F1
#
_cell.length_a   1.000
_cell.length_b   1.000
_cell.length_c   1.000
_cell.angle_alpha   90.00
_cell.angle_beta   90.00
_cell.angle_gamma   90.00
#
_symmetry.space_group_name_H-M   'P 1'
#
loop_
_entity.id
_entity.type
_entity.pdbx_description
1 polymer ?
#
loop_
_entity_poly.entity_id
_entity_poly.type
_entity_poly.pdbx_seq_one_letter_code
_entity_poly.pdbx_strand_id
1 'polypeptide(L)' 'MYKNNEGYTDNTAGEAIERADRPPHAVRQVIYILRLIASLAGMEIVGRVRLKDKETGREWN' A
#
# COMPACT_ATOMS: atom_id res chain seq x y z
N MET A 1 -13.07 2.11 -20.25
CA MET A 1 -11.93 2.92 -19.77
C MET A 1 -12.42 4.34 -19.59
N TYR A 2 -12.51 4.82 -18.36
CA TYR A 2 -12.86 6.21 -18.08
C TYR A 2 -11.57 7.04 -18.04
N LYS A 3 -11.56 8.20 -18.70
CA LYS A 3 -10.48 9.19 -18.65
C LYS A 3 -11.10 10.51 -18.22
N ASN A 4 -10.37 11.30 -17.43
CA ASN A 4 -10.83 12.63 -17.06
C ASN A 4 -10.69 13.61 -18.24
N ASN A 5 -11.24 14.81 -18.10
CA ASN A 5 -11.35 15.81 -19.18
C ASN A 5 -9.99 16.40 -19.63
N GLU A 6 -8.91 16.05 -18.94
CA GLU A 6 -7.53 16.43 -19.27
C GLU A 6 -6.74 15.29 -19.93
N GLY A 7 -7.41 14.16 -20.22
CA GLY A 7 -6.83 13.03 -20.96
C GLY A 7 -5.91 12.12 -20.13
N TYR A 8 -5.74 12.40 -18.84
CA TYR A 8 -5.02 11.52 -17.92
C TYR A 8 -5.93 10.41 -17.39
N THR A 9 -5.38 9.20 -17.30
CA THR A 9 -6.05 8.05 -16.70
C THR A 9 -6.16 8.27 -15.19
N ASP A 10 -7.23 8.92 -14.76
CA ASP A 10 -7.53 9.14 -13.35
C ASP A 10 -8.42 8.01 -12.83
N ASN A 11 -7.79 7.02 -12.23
CA ASN A 11 -8.42 5.83 -11.63
C ASN A 11 -9.08 6.12 -10.27
N THR A 12 -9.12 7.37 -9.79
CA THR A 12 -9.39 7.66 -8.38
C THR A 12 -10.86 7.42 -7.98
N ALA A 13 -11.81 7.50 -8.93
CA ALA A 13 -13.24 7.38 -8.61
C ALA A 13 -13.78 5.93 -8.66
N GLY A 14 -13.27 5.07 -9.55
CA GLY A 14 -13.75 3.70 -9.72
C GLY A 14 -13.15 2.70 -8.72
N GLU A 15 -11.94 2.96 -8.22
CA GLU A 15 -11.23 2.05 -7.31
C GLU A 15 -11.76 2.06 -5.87
N ALA A 16 -12.63 3.01 -5.50
CA ALA A 16 -13.12 3.13 -4.13
C ALA A 16 -13.93 1.91 -3.66
N ILE A 17 -14.64 1.25 -4.58
CA ILE A 17 -15.54 0.11 -4.28
C ILE A 17 -14.78 -1.23 -4.28
N GLU A 18 -13.72 -1.37 -5.08
CA GLU A 18 -12.87 -2.59 -5.14
C GLU A 18 -11.84 -2.69 -3.99
N ARG A 19 -11.70 -1.64 -3.16
CA ARG A 19 -10.66 -1.47 -2.14
C ARG A 19 -10.95 -2.11 -0.77
N ALA A 20 -12.13 -2.70 -0.54
CA ALA A 20 -12.51 -3.21 0.78
C ALA A 20 -11.82 -4.53 1.19
N ASP A 21 -11.41 -5.37 0.22
CA ASP A 21 -10.71 -6.65 0.47
C ASP A 21 -9.19 -6.60 0.29
N ARG A 22 -8.64 -5.48 -0.22
CA ARG A 22 -7.20 -5.30 -0.41
C ARG A 22 -6.61 -4.54 0.79
N PRO A 23 -5.37 -4.86 1.23
CA PRO A 23 -4.72 -4.06 2.26
C PRO A 23 -4.75 -2.58 1.87
N PRO A 24 -5.16 -1.69 2.80
CA PRO A 24 -5.21 -0.25 2.55
C PRO A 24 -3.91 0.22 1.93
N HIS A 25 -3.97 1.19 1.02
CA HIS A 25 -2.79 1.74 0.34
C HIS A 25 -1.66 2.11 1.31
N ALA A 26 -2.01 2.63 2.49
CA ALA A 26 -1.09 2.93 3.58
C ALA A 26 -0.22 1.72 4.00
N VAL A 27 -0.79 0.52 4.11
CA VAL A 27 -0.08 -0.71 4.49
C VAL A 27 1.01 -1.04 3.47
N ARG A 28 0.69 -0.96 2.17
CA ARG A 28 1.65 -1.20 1.09
C ARG A 28 2.77 -0.17 1.08
N GLN A 29 2.45 1.11 1.30
CA GLN A 29 3.45 2.17 1.39
C GLN A 29 4.42 1.97 2.56
N VAL A 30 3.91 1.59 3.73
CA VAL A 30 4.75 1.33 4.91
C VAL A 30 5.73 0.18 4.65
N ILE A 31 5.27 -0.93 4.06
CA ILE A 31 6.15 -2.06 3.71
C ILE A 31 7.24 -1.63 2.71
N TYR A 32 6.88 -0.81 1.72
CA TYR A 32 7.83 -0.29 0.74
C TYR A 32 8.92 0.56 1.41
N ILE A 33 8.54 1.50 2.28
CA ILE A 33 9.48 2.39 2.99
C ILE A 33 10.43 1.58 3.88
N LEU A 34 9.92 0.58 4.59
CA LEU A 34 10.77 -0.30 5.44
C LEU A 34 11.83 -1.04 4.62
N ARG A 35 11.46 -1.56 3.44
CA ARG A 35 12.40 -2.22 2.53
C ARG A 35 13.44 -1.23 1.98
N LEU A 36 13.01 -0.01 1.65
CA LEU A 36 13.92 1.03 1.18
C LEU A 36 14.97 1.38 2.25
N ILE A 37 14.55 1.56 3.50
CA ILE A 37 15.46 1.86 4.62
C ILE A 37 16.45 0.71 4.84
N ALA A 38 15.97 -0.53 4.84
CA ALA A 38 16.84 -1.70 4.96
C ALA A 38 17.90 -1.70 3.85
N SER A 39 17.47 -1.52 2.60
CA SER A 39 18.37 -1.49 1.44
C SER A 39 19.40 -0.36 1.52
N LEU A 40 18.99 0.84 1.92
CA LEU A 40 19.90 1.98 2.13
C LEU A 40 20.96 1.70 3.21
N ALA A 41 20.62 0.88 4.20
CA ALA A 41 21.54 0.47 5.25
C ALA A 41 22.38 -0.78 4.90
N GLY A 42 22.33 -1.26 3.65
CA GLY A 42 23.05 -2.47 3.23
C GLY A 42 22.47 -3.76 3.80
N MET A 43 21.20 -3.74 4.19
CA MET A 43 20.47 -4.87 4.77
C MET A 43 19.28 -5.26 3.91
N GLU A 44 18.77 -6.47 4.11
CA GLU A 44 17.54 -6.95 3.47
C GLU A 44 16.59 -7.49 4.53
N ILE A 45 15.28 -7.30 4.31
CA ILE A 45 14.27 -7.94 5.15
C ILE A 45 14.16 -9.41 4.73
N VAL A 46 14.72 -10.30 5.53
CA VAL A 46 14.65 -11.74 5.33
C VAL A 46 13.36 -12.26 5.99
N GLY A 47 12.21 -12.09 5.34
CA GLY A 47 10.91 -12.56 5.83
C GLY A 47 9.71 -11.71 5.42
N ARG A 48 8.53 -12.04 5.97
CA ARG A 48 7.30 -11.26 5.78
C ARG A 48 7.18 -10.15 6.83
N VAL A 49 6.81 -8.96 6.39
CA VAL A 49 6.55 -7.81 7.27
C VAL A 49 5.06 -7.82 7.60
N ARG A 50 4.73 -8.07 8.87
CA ARG A 50 3.35 -7.97 9.38
C ARG A 50 3.11 -6.59 9.94
N LEU A 51 2.04 -5.94 9.49
CA LEU A 51 1.62 -4.65 10.00
C LEU A 51 0.32 -4.81 10.78
N LYS A 52 0.28 -4.22 11.97
CA LYS A 52 -0.92 -4.16 12.81
C LYS A 52 -1.38 -2.72 12.94
N ASP A 53 -2.62 -2.47 12.60
CA ASP A 53 -3.28 -1.21 12.92
C ASP A 53 -3.43 -1.07 14.44
N LYS A 54 -2.94 0.03 15.00
CA LYS A 54 -2.96 0.22 16.46
C LYS A 54 -4.36 0.52 16.99
N GLU A 55 -5.25 1.08 16.17
CA GLU A 55 -6.58 1.52 16.59
C GLU A 55 -7.62 0.41 16.42
N THR A 56 -7.62 -0.23 15.26
CA THR A 56 -8.57 -1.28 14.88
C THR A 56 -8.07 -2.69 15.21
N GLY A 57 -6.77 -2.86 15.48
CA GLY A 57 -6.16 -4.16 15.75
C GLY A 57 -6.03 -5.08 14.53
N ARG A 58 -6.44 -4.61 13.34
CA ARG A 58 -6.35 -5.38 12.08
C ARG A 58 -4.92 -5.66 11.72
N GLU A 59 -4.66 -6.87 11.24
CA GLU A 59 -3.34 -7.30 10.82
C GLU A 59 -3.30 -7.57 9.32
N TRP A 60 -2.22 -7.13 8.69
CA TRP A 60 -1.89 -7.39 7.29
C TRP A 60 -0.54 -8.08 7.20
N ASN A 61 -0.42 -9.02 6.25
CA ASN A 61 0.76 -9.86 6.01
C ASN A 61 1.22 -9.72 4.55
#